data_AF-A0A090TL63-F1
#
_entry.id   AF-A0A090TL63-F1
#
_cell.length_a   1.000
_cell.length_b   1.000
_cell.length_c   1.000
_cell.angle_alpha   90.00
_cell.angle_beta   90.00
_cell.angle_gamma   90.00
#
_symmetry.space_group_name_H-M   'P 1'
#
loop_
_entity.id
_entity.type
_entity.pdbx_description
1 polymer ?
#
loop_
_entity_poly.entity_id
_entity_poly.type
_entity_poly.pdbx_seq_one_letter_code
_entity_poly.pdbx_strand_id
1 'polypeptide(L)'
;MNPYSNIPYSHNALKVFEAVARLMSFTMAAKELHVTQSAVSRQVKQLEDDLNASLVIRGHRSIQLTLKGQALYEVLGRNYASLQSLLDSWKEPDASKIVIRAALSFATRALLPKIQQLNERFPSYEIAVIPVIDEEESLGKGDYDLFVFTTRNSENYENDPEIFFMREEYMAPVCTQQLIGDRRDIEHLLTLPSCTQLWIILIGALG
;
A
#
# COMPACT_ATOMS: atom_id res chain seq x y z
N MET A 1 -7.98 13.54 35.02
CA MET A 1 -6.72 12.90 34.58
C MET A 1 -6.31 13.53 33.26
N ASN A 2 -5.01 13.81 33.06
CA ASN A 2 -4.51 14.12 31.71
C ASN A 2 -4.24 12.79 30.99
N PRO A 3 -4.93 12.47 29.87
CA PRO A 3 -4.72 11.20 29.16
C PRO A 3 -3.33 11.08 28.52
N TYR A 4 -2.60 12.19 28.37
CA TYR A 4 -1.32 12.25 27.67
C TYR A 4 -0.23 12.93 28.54
N SER A 5 -0.03 12.45 29.76
CA SER A 5 0.89 13.05 30.74
C SER A 5 2.35 13.15 30.27
N ASN A 6 2.77 12.30 29.35
CA ASN A 6 4.17 12.15 28.92
C ASN A 6 4.40 12.63 27.47
N ILE A 7 3.39 13.21 26.81
CA ILE A 7 3.58 13.84 25.49
C ILE A 7 4.07 15.28 25.73
N PRO A 8 5.16 15.71 25.08
CA PRO A 8 5.69 17.06 25.24
C PRO A 8 4.70 18.11 24.73
N TYR A 9 4.61 19.24 25.43
CA TYR A 9 3.62 20.30 25.15
C TYR A 9 3.77 20.89 23.73
N SER A 10 4.98 20.89 23.18
CA SER A 10 5.26 21.32 21.81
C SER A 10 5.30 20.14 20.83
N HIS A 11 4.16 19.84 20.21
CA HIS A 11 4.07 18.86 19.11
C HIS A 11 5.01 19.18 17.93
N ASN A 12 5.40 20.45 17.74
CA ASN A 12 6.34 20.83 16.69
C ASN A 12 7.73 20.22 16.91
N ALA A 13 8.17 20.04 18.16
CA ALA A 13 9.48 19.46 18.45
C ALA A 13 9.55 17.98 18.01
N LEU A 14 8.45 17.23 18.13
CA LEU A 14 8.33 15.87 17.60
C LEU A 14 8.44 15.84 16.07
N LYS A 15 7.79 16.79 15.37
CA LYS A 15 7.89 16.93 13.90
C LYS A 15 9.30 17.29 13.45
N VAL A 16 9.98 18.18 14.17
CA VAL A 16 11.37 18.55 13.91
C VAL A 16 12.31 17.37 14.12
N PHE A 17 12.09 16.55 15.16
CA PHE A 17 12.85 15.33 15.40
C PHE A 17 12.63 14.29 14.30
N GLU A 18 11.39 14.05 13.86
CA GLU A 18 11.08 13.13 12.75
C GLU A 18 11.87 13.50 11.49
N ALA A 19 11.84 14.76 11.08
CA ALA A 19 12.55 15.21 9.88
C ALA A 19 14.08 15.03 10.01
N VAL A 20 14.65 15.27 11.20
CA VAL A 20 16.08 15.02 11.46
C VAL A 20 16.40 13.53 11.42
N ALA A 21 15.52 12.67 11.94
CA ALA A 21 15.68 11.23 11.96
C ALA A 21 15.56 10.60 10.57
N ARG A 22 14.58 11.01 9.77
CA ARG A 22 14.38 10.56 8.38
C ARG A 22 15.49 11.00 7.44
N LEU A 23 15.91 12.27 7.53
CA LEU A 23 16.91 12.85 6.63
C LEU A 23 18.35 12.65 7.12
N MET A 24 18.54 12.17 8.35
CA MET A 24 19.84 12.01 9.03
C MET A 24 20.73 13.26 8.94
N SER A 25 20.11 14.45 8.88
CA SER A 25 20.79 15.73 8.66
C SER A 25 19.99 16.91 9.20
N PHE A 26 20.56 17.63 10.18
CA PHE A 26 20.02 18.89 10.69
C PHE A 26 19.87 19.96 9.59
N THR A 27 20.75 19.96 8.59
CA THR A 27 20.74 20.93 7.50
C THR A 27 19.63 20.64 6.49
N MET A 28 19.40 19.37 6.16
CA MET A 28 18.30 18.98 5.26
C MET A 28 16.95 19.17 5.95
N ALA A 29 16.81 18.78 7.21
CA ALA A 29 15.59 19.02 7.99
C ALA A 29 15.26 20.51 8.12
N ALA A 30 16.27 21.37 8.32
CA ALA A 30 16.08 22.82 8.34
C ALA A 30 15.56 23.37 7.00
N LYS A 31 16.08 22.86 5.88
CA LYS A 31 15.62 23.23 4.53
C LYS A 31 14.18 22.77 4.26
N GLU A 32 13.84 21.54 4.65
CA GLU A 32 12.49 20.96 4.50
C GLU A 32 11.45 21.71 5.35
N LEU A 33 11.82 22.06 6.59
CA LEU A 33 10.94 22.74 7.53
C LEU A 33 10.96 24.28 7.40
N HIS A 34 11.65 24.82 6.39
CA HIS A 34 11.79 26.27 6.13
C HIS A 34 12.26 27.10 7.34
N VAL A 35 13.19 26.56 8.13
CA VAL A 35 13.77 27.20 9.33
C VAL A 35 15.31 27.16 9.31
N THR A 36 15.96 27.80 10.28
CA THR A 36 17.41 27.71 10.41
C THR A 36 17.85 26.40 11.05
N GLN A 37 19.05 25.91 10.68
CA GLN A 37 19.67 24.74 11.32
C GLN A 37 19.80 24.91 12.85
N SER A 38 20.07 26.15 13.32
CA SER A 38 20.13 26.46 14.74
C SER A 38 18.78 26.34 15.45
N ALA A 39 17.66 26.67 14.77
CA ALA A 39 16.32 26.45 15.30
C ALA A 39 15.97 24.95 15.38
N VAL A 40 16.33 24.14 14.36
CA VAL A 40 16.16 22.68 14.38
C VAL A 40 16.96 22.05 15.51
N SER A 41 18.25 22.38 15.63
CA SER A 41 19.12 21.82 16.68
C SER A 41 18.69 22.22 18.10
N ARG A 42 18.08 23.40 18.29
CA ARG A 42 17.50 23.82 19.57
C ARG A 42 16.22 23.04 19.90
N GLN A 43 15.33 22.85 18.93
CA GLN A 43 14.07 22.13 19.14
C GLN A 43 14.29 20.64 19.42
N VAL A 44 15.23 19.98 18.72
CA VAL A 44 15.59 18.59 19.05
C VAL A 44 16.19 18.51 20.46
N LYS A 45 17.07 19.45 20.84
CA LYS A 45 17.62 19.46 22.20
C LYS A 45 16.51 19.66 23.26
N GLN A 46 15.59 20.61 23.03
CA GLN A 46 14.47 20.84 23.95
C GLN A 46 13.62 19.58 24.11
N LEU A 47 13.38 18.83 23.03
CA LEU A 47 12.68 17.53 23.10
C LEU A 47 13.46 16.49 23.92
N GLU A 48 14.78 16.41 23.75
CA GLU A 48 15.65 15.53 24.54
C GLU A 48 15.63 15.89 26.03
N ASP A 49 15.61 17.18 26.35
CA ASP A 49 15.52 17.72 27.72
C ASP A 49 14.11 17.46 28.32
N ASP A 50 13.03 17.74 27.58
CA ASP A 50 11.63 17.52 27.99
C ASP A 50 11.30 16.03 28.25
N LEU A 51 11.88 15.13 27.45
CA LEU A 51 11.71 13.67 27.59
C LEU A 51 12.73 13.02 28.55
N ASN A 52 13.69 13.80 29.09
CA ASN A 52 14.83 13.30 29.86
C ASN A 52 15.54 12.11 29.17
N ALA A 53 15.77 12.24 27.86
CA ALA A 53 16.24 11.18 27.00
C ALA A 53 16.97 11.70 25.77
N SER A 54 18.24 11.31 25.59
CA SER A 54 18.95 11.53 24.32
C SER A 54 18.31 10.68 23.21
N LEU A 55 17.99 11.33 22.09
CA LEU A 55 17.40 10.73 20.90
C LEU A 55 18.42 10.69 19.76
N VAL A 56 19.37 11.62 19.74
CA VAL A 56 20.35 11.79 18.65
C VAL A 56 21.78 11.77 19.16
N ILE A 57 22.61 10.91 18.57
CA ILE A 57 24.07 10.90 18.74
C ILE A 57 24.68 11.82 17.67
N ARG A 58 25.43 12.83 18.11
CA ARG A 58 26.03 13.87 17.26
C ARG A 58 27.49 13.51 16.96
N GLY A 59 27.76 12.95 15.78
CA GLY A 59 29.11 12.72 15.27
C GLY A 59 29.69 13.94 14.54
N HIS A 60 31.00 13.94 14.28
CA HIS A 60 31.70 15.06 13.64
C HIS A 60 31.26 15.32 12.18
N ARG A 61 30.66 14.33 11.50
CA ARG A 61 30.06 14.44 10.16
C ARG A 61 28.81 13.56 9.97
N SER A 62 28.31 12.93 11.02
CA SER A 62 27.23 11.94 10.96
C SER A 62 26.22 12.17 12.07
N ILE A 63 24.96 11.90 11.76
CA ILE A 63 23.87 11.77 12.73
C ILE A 63 23.59 10.29 12.89
N GLN A 64 23.37 9.86 14.13
CA GLN A 64 22.87 8.53 14.45
C GLN A 64 21.73 8.68 15.48
N LEU A 65 20.77 7.76 15.46
CA LEU A 65 19.74 7.71 16.50
C LEU A 65 20.22 6.87 17.68
N THR A 66 19.77 7.22 18.89
CA THR A 66 19.85 6.29 20.02
C THR A 66 18.75 5.22 19.89
N LEU A 67 18.80 4.16 20.70
CA LEU A 67 17.70 3.17 20.77
C LEU A 67 16.35 3.83 21.08
N LYS A 68 16.32 4.86 21.95
CA LYS A 68 15.12 5.65 22.25
C LYS A 68 14.70 6.51 21.06
N GLY A 69 15.65 7.12 20.35
CA GLY A 69 15.40 7.90 19.15
C GLY A 69 14.80 7.06 18.02
N GLN A 70 15.33 5.85 17.78
CA GLN A 70 14.82 4.94 16.77
C GLN A 70 13.39 4.47 17.10
N ALA A 71 13.13 4.04 18.34
CA ALA A 71 11.79 3.66 18.78
C ALA A 71 10.77 4.80 18.65
N LEU A 72 11.17 6.05 18.99
CA LEU A 72 10.31 7.22 18.81
C LEU A 72 10.07 7.53 17.32
N TYR A 73 11.11 7.44 16.47
CA TYR A 73 11.00 7.67 15.03
C TYR A 73 10.02 6.70 14.36
N GLU A 74 10.08 5.41 14.69
CA GLU A 74 9.17 4.40 14.16
C GLU A 74 7.70 4.65 14.55
N VAL A 75 7.45 5.08 15.79
CA VAL A 75 6.10 5.44 16.28
C VAL A 75 5.60 6.72 15.61
N LEU A 76 6.45 7.75 15.50
CA LEU A 76 6.09 9.01 14.83
C LEU A 76 5.79 8.78 13.34
N GLY A 77 6.59 7.98 12.64
CA GLY A 77 6.38 7.65 11.23
C GLY A 77 5.01 7.02 10.97
N ARG A 78 4.63 6.00 11.75
CA ARG A 78 3.28 5.38 11.66
C ARG A 78 2.17 6.37 11.97
N ASN A 79 2.28 7.11 13.07
CA ASN A 79 1.23 8.04 13.50
C ASN A 79 1.06 9.23 12.53
N TYR A 80 2.15 9.76 11.97
CA TYR A 80 2.09 10.82 10.97
C TYR A 80 1.57 10.32 9.63
N ALA A 81 1.88 9.09 9.22
CA ALA A 81 1.25 8.48 8.05
C ALA A 81 -0.28 8.35 8.24
N SER A 82 -0.73 7.79 9.37
CA SER A 82 -2.17 7.67 9.68
C SER A 82 -2.89 9.02 9.74
N LEU A 83 -2.27 10.05 10.33
CA LEU A 83 -2.79 11.41 10.33
C LEU A 83 -2.83 12.02 8.93
N GLN A 84 -1.80 11.79 8.11
CA GLN A 84 -1.75 12.27 6.74
C GLN A 84 -2.88 11.66 5.90
N SER A 85 -3.10 10.35 5.97
CA SER A 85 -4.22 9.67 5.30
C SER A 85 -5.59 10.24 5.70
N LEU A 86 -5.80 10.53 7.00
CA LEU A 86 -7.04 11.15 7.48
C LEU A 86 -7.20 12.59 6.96
N LEU A 87 -6.13 13.38 6.93
CA LEU A 87 -6.18 14.76 6.41
C LEU A 87 -6.36 14.80 4.89
N ASP A 88 -5.79 13.83 4.17
CA ASP A 88 -6.01 13.69 2.73
C ASP A 88 -7.45 13.28 2.41
N SER A 89 -8.08 12.45 3.25
CA SER A 89 -9.50 12.10 3.10
C SER A 89 -10.47 13.27 3.39
N TRP A 90 -9.99 14.41 3.91
CA TRP A 90 -10.80 15.63 4.12
C TRP A 90 -10.75 16.61 2.95
N LYS A 91 -9.88 16.38 1.95
CA LYS A 91 -9.85 17.21 0.74
C LYS A 91 -11.12 16.94 -0.05
N GLU A 92 -11.86 17.99 -0.40
CA GLU A 92 -12.98 17.84 -1.35
C GLU A 92 -12.44 17.30 -2.68
N PRO A 93 -13.10 16.32 -3.31
CA PRO A 93 -12.53 15.71 -4.49
C PRO A 93 -12.71 16.57 -5.74
N ASP A 94 -11.60 17.00 -6.34
CA ASP A 94 -11.49 17.01 -7.79
C ASP A 94 -11.56 15.54 -8.26
N ALA A 95 -12.79 15.02 -8.41
CA ALA A 95 -13.16 13.66 -8.76
C ALA A 95 -12.27 12.57 -8.12
N SER A 96 -12.60 12.13 -6.90
CA SER A 96 -11.79 11.17 -6.12
C SER A 96 -11.40 9.97 -6.98
N LYS A 97 -10.12 9.84 -7.30
CA LYS A 97 -9.66 8.74 -8.13
C LYS A 97 -9.65 7.46 -7.31
N ILE A 98 -10.34 6.42 -7.79
CA ILE A 98 -10.28 5.07 -7.23
C ILE A 98 -9.38 4.25 -8.14
N VAL A 99 -8.21 3.88 -7.65
CA VAL A 99 -7.24 3.03 -8.35
C VAL A 99 -7.44 1.58 -7.94
N ILE A 100 -8.00 0.80 -8.86
CA ILE A 100 -8.20 -0.64 -8.72
C ILE A 100 -7.06 -1.35 -9.44
N ARG A 101 -6.11 -1.92 -8.70
CA ARG A 101 -5.18 -2.90 -9.26
C ARG A 101 -5.90 -4.25 -9.36
N ALA A 102 -5.69 -4.98 -10.44
CA ALA A 102 -6.31 -6.29 -10.60
C ALA A 102 -5.47 -7.25 -11.44
N ALA A 103 -5.49 -8.53 -11.09
CA ALA A 103 -5.06 -9.64 -11.92
C ALA A 103 -5.50 -9.43 -13.37
N LEU A 104 -4.59 -9.56 -14.35
CA LEU A 104 -4.85 -9.21 -15.76
C LEU A 104 -6.13 -9.88 -16.32
N SER A 105 -6.36 -11.13 -15.94
CA SER A 105 -7.56 -11.91 -16.29
C SER A 105 -8.85 -11.28 -15.74
N PHE A 106 -8.84 -10.82 -14.48
CA PHE A 106 -9.98 -10.19 -13.81
C PHE A 106 -10.23 -8.77 -14.33
N ALA A 107 -9.16 -7.98 -14.48
CA ALA A 107 -9.22 -6.62 -15.02
C ALA A 107 -9.92 -6.62 -16.39
N THR A 108 -9.43 -7.45 -17.32
CA THR A 108 -9.91 -7.49 -18.71
C THR A 108 -11.28 -8.14 -18.89
N ARG A 109 -11.64 -9.14 -18.07
CA ARG A 109 -12.84 -9.97 -18.28
C ARG A 109 -13.99 -9.69 -17.32
N ALA A 110 -13.74 -9.03 -16.18
CA ALA A 110 -14.77 -8.71 -15.18
C ALA A 110 -14.95 -7.20 -14.96
N LEU A 111 -13.86 -6.43 -14.84
CA LEU A 111 -13.92 -5.00 -14.53
C LEU A 111 -14.16 -4.13 -15.78
N LEU A 112 -13.28 -4.19 -16.78
CA LEU A 112 -13.38 -3.35 -17.98
C LEU A 112 -14.72 -3.46 -18.72
N PRO A 113 -15.35 -4.63 -18.88
CA PRO A 113 -16.68 -4.73 -19.50
C PRO A 113 -17.81 -4.05 -18.72
N LYS A 114 -17.58 -3.72 -17.44
CA LYS A 114 -18.54 -3.06 -16.54
C LYS A 114 -18.14 -1.62 -16.20
N ILE A 115 -17.03 -1.10 -16.74
CA ILE A 115 -16.47 0.20 -16.32
C ILE A 115 -17.44 1.36 -16.52
N GLN A 116 -18.26 1.33 -17.58
CA GLN A 116 -19.31 2.33 -17.79
C GLN A 116 -20.35 2.30 -16.66
N GLN A 117 -20.86 1.12 -16.30
CA GLN A 117 -21.84 0.96 -15.22
C GLN A 117 -21.27 1.39 -13.86
N LEU A 118 -19.97 1.14 -13.64
CA LEU A 118 -19.27 1.59 -12.44
C LEU A 118 -19.16 3.12 -12.40
N ASN A 119 -18.76 3.77 -13.50
CA ASN A 119 -18.69 5.23 -13.60
C ASN A 119 -20.09 5.89 -13.45
N GLU A 120 -21.14 5.29 -14.02
CA GLU A 120 -22.53 5.74 -13.85
C GLU A 120 -23.03 5.56 -12.41
N ARG A 121 -22.57 4.52 -11.70
CA ARG A 121 -22.93 4.24 -10.31
C ARG A 121 -22.17 5.11 -9.31
N PHE A 122 -20.95 5.53 -9.64
CA PHE A 122 -20.04 6.30 -8.80
C PHE A 122 -19.58 7.60 -9.50
N PRO A 123 -20.49 8.50 -9.92
CA PRO A 123 -20.15 9.64 -10.78
C PRO A 123 -19.27 10.71 -10.13
N SER A 124 -19.05 10.65 -8.81
CA SER A 124 -18.13 11.52 -8.06
C SER A 124 -16.68 11.02 -8.06
N TYR A 125 -16.40 9.87 -8.70
CA TYR A 125 -15.11 9.19 -8.64
C TYR A 125 -14.56 8.90 -10.05
N GLU A 126 -13.25 9.08 -10.25
CA GLU A 126 -12.56 8.60 -11.46
C GLU A 126 -12.08 7.16 -11.21
N ILE A 127 -12.71 6.16 -11.83
CA ILE A 127 -12.31 4.76 -11.64
C ILE A 127 -11.22 4.40 -12.64
N ALA A 128 -10.01 4.15 -12.14
CA ALA A 128 -8.86 3.70 -12.91
C ALA A 128 -8.55 2.23 -12.61
N VAL A 129 -8.52 1.38 -13.64
CA VAL A 129 -8.18 -0.04 -13.52
C VAL A 129 -6.77 -0.27 -14.04
N ILE A 130 -5.89 -0.82 -13.21
CA ILE A 130 -4.50 -1.14 -13.54
C ILE A 130 -4.32 -2.67 -13.55
N PRO A 131 -4.23 -3.31 -14.72
CA PRO A 131 -3.91 -4.74 -14.81
C PRO A 131 -2.49 -5.03 -14.31
N VAL A 132 -2.32 -6.13 -13.55
CA VAL A 132 -1.01 -6.65 -13.12
C VAL A 132 -0.80 -8.08 -13.61
N ILE A 133 0.47 -8.50 -13.69
CA ILE A 133 0.88 -9.84 -14.12
C ILE A 133 1.57 -10.60 -12.97
N ASP A 134 2.42 -9.93 -12.20
CA ASP A 134 2.99 -10.46 -10.95
C ASP A 134 2.17 -9.95 -9.75
N GLU A 135 1.51 -10.89 -9.08
CA GLU A 135 0.43 -10.59 -8.14
C GLU A 135 0.89 -10.57 -6.67
N GLU A 136 1.85 -11.41 -6.27
CA GLU A 136 2.28 -11.54 -4.87
C GLU A 136 3.25 -10.43 -4.41
N GLU A 137 4.02 -9.81 -5.32
CA GLU A 137 5.04 -8.79 -4.97
C GLU A 137 4.44 -7.41 -4.58
N SER A 138 3.11 -7.27 -4.64
CA SER A 138 2.39 -5.99 -4.63
C SER A 138 1.67 -5.65 -3.30
N LEU A 139 1.63 -6.56 -2.35
CA LEU A 139 0.89 -6.38 -1.09
C LEU A 139 1.66 -5.46 -0.12
N GLY A 140 1.02 -4.36 0.27
CA GLY A 140 1.52 -3.44 1.31
C GLY A 140 2.37 -2.24 0.87
N LYS A 141 2.63 -2.02 -0.44
CA LYS A 141 3.37 -0.84 -0.94
C LYS A 141 2.94 -0.39 -2.35
N GLY A 142 1.79 0.28 -2.49
CA GLY A 142 1.45 0.94 -3.75
C GLY A 142 0.32 1.95 -3.65
N ASP A 143 0.28 2.87 -4.61
CA ASP A 143 -0.81 3.84 -4.80
C ASP A 143 -2.03 3.12 -5.39
N TYR A 144 -2.77 2.39 -4.55
CA TYR A 144 -4.03 1.74 -4.91
C TYR A 144 -5.02 1.69 -3.75
N ASP A 145 -6.32 1.82 -4.06
CA ASP A 145 -7.41 1.75 -3.09
C ASP A 145 -7.99 0.33 -2.97
N LEU A 146 -7.88 -0.46 -4.03
CA LEU A 146 -8.30 -1.86 -4.07
C LEU A 146 -7.30 -2.68 -4.89
N PHE A 147 -6.98 -3.88 -4.41
CA PHE A 147 -6.20 -4.86 -5.16
C PHE A 147 -6.94 -6.20 -5.24
N VAL A 148 -7.29 -6.62 -6.45
CA VAL A 148 -7.88 -7.94 -6.72
C VAL A 148 -6.80 -8.85 -7.28
N PHE A 149 -6.35 -9.83 -6.51
CA PHE A 149 -5.30 -10.75 -6.90
C PHE A 149 -5.74 -12.21 -6.72
N THR A 150 -5.00 -13.10 -7.35
CA THR A 150 -5.13 -14.55 -7.20
C THR A 150 -3.90 -15.09 -6.46
N THR A 151 -4.09 -16.14 -5.67
CA THR A 151 -2.99 -16.85 -5.01
C THR A 151 -3.33 -18.33 -4.95
N ARG A 152 -2.29 -19.15 -4.88
CA ARG A 152 -2.40 -20.60 -4.64
C ARG A 152 -2.27 -20.95 -3.16
N ASN A 153 -1.89 -19.97 -2.33
CA ASN A 153 -1.56 -20.14 -0.92
C ASN A 153 -2.49 -19.26 -0.07
N SER A 154 -3.81 -19.47 -0.16
CA SER A 154 -4.81 -18.66 0.57
C SER A 154 -4.60 -18.68 2.09
N GLU A 155 -4.06 -19.77 2.62
CA GLU A 155 -3.67 -19.96 4.03
C GLU A 155 -2.73 -18.84 4.54
N ASN A 156 -1.91 -18.23 3.66
CA ASN A 156 -1.02 -17.12 4.01
C ASN A 156 -1.78 -15.84 4.42
N TYR A 157 -3.06 -15.73 4.09
CA TYR A 157 -3.87 -14.51 4.22
C TYR A 157 -5.12 -14.68 5.10
N GLU A 158 -5.39 -15.88 5.64
CA GLU A 158 -6.61 -16.16 6.42
C GLU A 158 -6.79 -15.29 7.68
N ASN A 159 -5.70 -14.74 8.21
CA ASN A 159 -5.70 -13.90 9.42
C ASN A 159 -5.46 -12.41 9.13
N ASP A 160 -5.41 -12.01 7.86
CA ASP A 160 -5.25 -10.60 7.47
C ASP A 160 -6.64 -9.91 7.42
N PRO A 161 -6.94 -8.94 8.29
CA PRO A 161 -8.23 -8.29 8.35
C PRO A 161 -8.50 -7.33 7.17
N GLU A 162 -7.49 -7.02 6.35
CA GLU A 162 -7.61 -6.16 5.17
C GLU A 162 -7.84 -6.97 3.88
N ILE A 163 -7.71 -8.31 3.94
CA ILE A 163 -7.87 -9.21 2.79
C ILE A 163 -9.18 -10.02 2.91
N PHE A 164 -9.99 -9.98 1.85
CA PHE A 164 -11.28 -10.66 1.79
C PHE A 164 -11.29 -11.72 0.69
N PHE A 165 -11.64 -12.96 1.05
CA PHE A 165 -11.86 -14.02 0.08
C PHE A 165 -13.07 -13.71 -0.82
N MET A 166 -12.83 -13.58 -2.12
CA MET A 166 -13.89 -13.27 -3.11
C MET A 166 -14.51 -14.54 -3.72
N ARG A 167 -13.69 -15.47 -4.21
CA ARG A 167 -14.10 -16.77 -4.76
C ARG A 167 -12.89 -17.68 -4.99
N GLU A 168 -13.15 -18.96 -5.20
CA GLU A 168 -12.20 -19.86 -5.86
C GLU A 168 -12.11 -19.57 -7.36
N GLU A 169 -10.97 -19.90 -7.97
CA GLU A 169 -10.81 -19.85 -9.43
C GLU A 169 -10.12 -21.12 -9.95
N TYR A 170 -10.67 -21.65 -11.05
CA TYR A 170 -10.30 -22.94 -11.59
C TYR A 170 -9.67 -22.78 -12.97
N MET A 171 -8.47 -23.33 -13.16
CA MET A 171 -7.81 -23.43 -14.47
C MET A 171 -8.13 -24.77 -15.12
N ALA A 172 -8.38 -24.76 -16.43
CA ALA A 172 -8.53 -25.97 -17.24
C ALA A 172 -7.59 -25.91 -18.46
N PRO A 173 -7.02 -27.06 -18.89
CA PRO A 173 -6.33 -27.12 -20.19
C PRO A 173 -7.36 -26.91 -21.31
N VAL A 174 -7.01 -26.08 -22.29
CA VAL A 174 -7.81 -25.87 -23.50
C VAL A 174 -6.95 -26.02 -24.74
N CYS A 175 -7.54 -26.52 -25.81
CA CYS A 175 -6.88 -26.72 -27.09
C CYS A 175 -7.89 -26.51 -28.23
N THR A 176 -7.42 -26.25 -29.44
CA THR A 176 -8.31 -26.29 -30.61
C THR A 176 -8.68 -27.73 -30.94
N GLN A 177 -9.87 -27.95 -31.49
CA GLN A 177 -10.35 -29.28 -31.87
C GLN A 177 -9.44 -29.97 -32.91
N GLN A 178 -8.69 -29.18 -33.70
CA GLN A 178 -7.71 -29.67 -34.67
C GLN A 178 -6.47 -30.31 -34.01
N LEU A 179 -6.11 -29.88 -32.78
CA LEU A 179 -4.93 -30.38 -32.06
C LEU A 179 -5.19 -31.66 -31.27
N ILE A 180 -6.42 -31.87 -30.78
CA ILE A 180 -6.79 -33.01 -29.92
C ILE A 180 -7.23 -34.25 -30.73
N GLY A 181 -7.73 -34.05 -31.95
CA GLY A 181 -8.31 -35.13 -32.76
C GLY A 181 -9.45 -35.85 -32.01
N ASP A 182 -9.44 -37.19 -32.05
CA ASP A 182 -10.44 -38.02 -31.37
C ASP A 182 -10.08 -38.36 -29.91
N ARG A 183 -8.85 -38.10 -29.45
CA ARG A 183 -8.39 -38.48 -28.09
C ARG A 183 -8.66 -37.39 -27.06
N ARG A 184 -9.84 -37.47 -26.44
CA ARG A 184 -10.31 -36.51 -25.43
C ARG A 184 -9.91 -36.84 -23.98
N ASP A 185 -8.67 -37.27 -23.77
CA ASP A 185 -8.15 -37.56 -22.43
C ASP A 185 -7.26 -36.43 -21.88
N ILE A 186 -7.32 -36.21 -20.56
CA ILE A 186 -6.65 -35.08 -19.89
C ILE A 186 -5.13 -35.25 -19.90
N GLU A 187 -4.62 -36.48 -19.77
CA GLU A 187 -3.18 -36.74 -19.82
C GLU A 187 -2.61 -36.35 -21.18
N HIS A 188 -3.26 -36.74 -22.28
CA HIS A 188 -2.85 -36.32 -23.62
C HIS A 188 -2.92 -34.79 -23.80
N LEU A 189 -3.98 -34.13 -23.33
CA LEU A 189 -4.09 -32.66 -23.38
C LEU A 189 -2.89 -31.95 -22.77
N LEU A 190 -2.43 -32.41 -21.60
CA LEU A 190 -1.28 -31.84 -20.89
C LEU A 190 0.07 -32.08 -21.60
N THR A 191 0.13 -32.98 -22.58
CA THR A 191 1.33 -33.24 -23.41
C THR A 191 1.39 -32.40 -24.69
N LEU A 192 0.34 -31.66 -25.06
CA LEU A 192 0.29 -30.93 -26.33
C LEU A 192 1.10 -29.62 -26.28
N PRO A 193 2.00 -29.35 -27.25
CA PRO A 193 2.92 -28.21 -27.24
C PRO A 193 2.26 -26.83 -27.45
N SER A 194 0.94 -26.79 -27.56
CA SER A 194 0.16 -25.56 -27.75
C SER A 194 -1.07 -25.49 -26.82
N CYS A 195 -1.07 -26.27 -25.74
CA CYS A 195 -2.09 -26.16 -24.69
C CYS A 195 -1.79 -24.97 -23.78
N THR A 196 -2.04 -23.76 -24.27
CA THR A 196 -2.08 -22.56 -23.43
C THR A 196 -3.28 -22.65 -22.48
N GLN A 197 -3.06 -22.43 -21.19
CA GLN A 197 -4.13 -22.23 -20.22
C GLN A 197 -4.86 -20.90 -20.56
N LEU A 198 -5.96 -21.02 -21.30
CA LEU A 198 -6.74 -19.90 -21.85
C LEU A 198 -8.12 -19.85 -21.20
N TRP A 199 -8.50 -18.67 -20.71
CA TRP A 199 -9.49 -18.50 -19.64
C TRP A 199 -10.88 -18.04 -20.16
N ILE A 200 -11.93 -18.87 -20.04
CA ILE A 200 -13.34 -18.57 -20.47
C ILE A 200 -14.34 -19.32 -19.55
N ILE A 201 -15.49 -18.84 -19.05
CA ILE A 201 -16.12 -17.52 -18.70
C ILE A 201 -17.17 -17.83 -17.59
N LEU A 202 -17.48 -16.89 -16.68
CA LEU A 202 -18.60 -17.00 -15.72
C LEU A 202 -19.86 -16.26 -16.20
N ILE A 203 -21.03 -16.86 -15.99
CA ILE A 203 -22.37 -16.25 -16.14
C ILE A 203 -23.07 -16.31 -14.77
N GLY A 204 -23.79 -15.24 -14.40
CA GLY A 204 -24.68 -15.23 -13.23
C GLY A 204 -24.73 -13.85 -12.56
N ALA A 205 -25.90 -13.24 -12.53
CA ALA A 205 -26.10 -11.92 -11.93
C ALA A 205 -26.42 -12.01 -10.42
N LEU A 206 -26.12 -10.92 -9.70
CA LEU A 206 -26.72 -10.63 -8.40
C LEU A 206 -27.82 -9.56 -8.57
N GLY A 207 -28.85 -9.66 -7.74
CA GLY A 207 -29.79 -8.57 -7.47
C GLY A 207 -29.34 -7.69 -6.31
#